data_AF-G8R5H4-F1
#
_entry.id   AF-G8R5H4-F1
#
_cell.length_a   1.000
_cell.length_b   1.000
_cell.length_c   1.000
_cell.angle_alpha   90.00
_cell.angle_beta   90.00
_cell.angle_gamma   90.00
#
_symmetry.space_group_name_H-M   'P 1'
#
loop_
_entity.id
_entity.type
_entity.pdbx_description
1 polymer ?
#
loop_
_entity_poly.entity_id
_entity_poly.type
_entity_poly.pdbx_seq_one_letter_code
_entity_poly.pdbx_strand_id
1 'polypeptide(L)'
;MKKLKRLFFILTFLICGIALHAQTWDLIGNGIGQDVSYRNDVDVYNNELYVSEIIWNGSTPGTEVKVRKWDGQSWVTLPSYTTPTFTEFGDMTIFQGEIYIGLVMASGTTSWLVKFDGMQWSVVPMFSGVLSGSVRSLEVHNGELYIGGFFDVTIGGTSYENILKYDGTSFTGFTGLSGPNQTVSDIHFANGDVYVLARQLYKLNGTTFGTGVQIHQSGTSQRSFLASYNNELYCATDTFLYKVGASASTLIKTFPYRITDMDVYNGELYVVGDTLRKTWTLGGGLTKYDGQTFTILSAPNALHSGEVYNGALHYFSCSVTMFNGQQYDRAFKMSNVLGLGEKAVSQSGLSVYPNPAHGLFYIENSLNEKQEVELIDATGKVIRNISLQPEMKAEVGTESLAPGMYFINNGSNTHRVIITP
;
A
#
# COMPACT_ATOMS: atom_id res chain seq x y z
N MET A 1 -71.30 1.06 -42.84
CA MET A 1 -70.29 2.09 -42.52
C MET A 1 -69.10 1.45 -41.81
N LYS A 2 -67.97 1.29 -42.51
CA LYS A 2 -66.69 0.82 -41.96
C LYS A 2 -66.09 1.92 -41.07
N LYS A 3 -65.85 1.67 -39.77
CA LYS A 3 -64.95 2.51 -38.96
C LYS A 3 -64.18 1.70 -37.92
N LEU A 4 -62.85 1.73 -38.11
CA LEU A 4 -61.78 1.84 -37.11
C LEU A 4 -61.57 0.67 -36.12
N LYS A 5 -60.71 -0.28 -36.50
CA LYS A 5 -59.90 -1.04 -35.54
C LYS A 5 -58.86 -0.08 -34.95
N ARG A 6 -58.96 0.23 -33.65
CA ARG A 6 -57.93 0.97 -32.90
C ARG A 6 -56.70 0.07 -32.73
N LEU A 7 -55.61 0.43 -33.40
CA LEU A 7 -54.29 -0.15 -33.19
C LEU A 7 -53.69 0.53 -31.94
N PHE A 8 -53.61 -0.21 -30.83
CA PHE A 8 -52.90 0.23 -29.63
C PHE A 8 -51.41 -0.03 -29.86
N PHE A 9 -50.62 1.00 -30.15
CA PHE A 9 -49.17 0.93 -30.09
C PHE A 9 -48.76 1.07 -28.61
N ILE A 10 -48.46 -0.05 -27.95
CA ILE A 10 -47.76 -0.02 -26.66
C ILE A 10 -46.28 0.19 -27.00
N LEU A 11 -45.79 1.40 -26.75
CA LEU A 11 -44.36 1.71 -26.81
C LEU A 11 -43.72 1.16 -25.52
N THR A 12 -43.33 -0.12 -25.54
CA THR A 12 -42.53 -0.69 -24.47
C THR A 12 -41.12 -0.11 -24.57
N PHE A 13 -40.81 0.89 -23.74
CA PHE A 13 -39.42 1.29 -23.52
C PHE A 13 -38.71 0.11 -22.86
N LEU A 14 -38.00 -0.68 -23.66
CA LEU A 14 -37.01 -1.61 -23.17
C LEU A 14 -35.85 -0.76 -22.63
N ILE A 15 -35.92 -0.36 -21.36
CA ILE A 15 -34.75 0.10 -20.64
C ILE A 15 -33.91 -1.15 -20.46
N CYS A 16 -33.06 -1.42 -21.46
CA CYS A 16 -31.92 -2.29 -21.27
C CYS A 16 -31.07 -1.58 -20.21
N GLY A 17 -31.22 -2.00 -18.96
CA GLY A 17 -30.38 -1.54 -17.87
C GLY A 17 -28.96 -1.98 -18.16
N ILE A 18 -28.22 -1.13 -18.87
CA ILE A 18 -26.77 -1.18 -18.83
C ILE A 18 -26.46 -0.78 -17.39
N ALA A 19 -26.29 -1.77 -16.52
CA ALA A 19 -25.59 -1.55 -15.26
C ALA A 19 -24.15 -1.19 -15.66
N LEU A 20 -23.92 0.09 -15.94
CA LEU A 20 -22.60 0.67 -15.77
C LEU A 20 -22.29 0.44 -14.30
N HIS A 21 -21.47 -0.58 -14.02
CA HIS A 21 -20.88 -0.75 -12.70
C HIS A 21 -19.98 0.47 -12.49
N ALA A 22 -20.57 1.55 -11.98
CA ALA A 22 -19.80 2.64 -11.44
C ALA A 22 -19.05 2.06 -10.25
N GLN A 23 -17.72 2.02 -10.34
CA GLN A 23 -16.88 1.74 -9.20
C GLN A 23 -17.26 2.75 -8.10
N THR A 24 -17.71 2.25 -6.96
CA THR A 24 -17.95 3.10 -5.80
C THR A 24 -16.70 3.14 -4.94
N TRP A 25 -16.57 4.25 -4.22
CA TRP A 25 -15.43 4.58 -3.40
C TRP A 25 -15.94 5.03 -2.04
N ASP A 26 -15.38 4.46 -0.99
CA ASP A 26 -15.72 4.80 0.39
C ASP A 26 -14.63 5.72 0.97
N LEU A 27 -15.03 6.63 1.85
CA LEU A 27 -14.10 7.44 2.64
C LEU A 27 -13.48 6.56 3.75
N ILE A 28 -12.19 6.77 4.00
CA ILE A 28 -11.53 6.21 5.18
C ILE A 28 -11.52 7.28 6.27
N GLY A 29 -12.49 7.18 7.19
CA GLY A 29 -12.73 8.20 8.21
C GLY A 29 -13.00 9.57 7.58
N ASN A 30 -12.39 10.61 8.14
CA ASN A 30 -12.44 11.98 7.59
C ASN A 30 -11.28 12.29 6.61
N GLY A 31 -10.58 11.26 6.13
CA GLY A 31 -9.38 11.44 5.33
C GLY A 31 -8.17 11.97 6.10
N ILE A 32 -7.08 12.21 5.38
CA ILE A 32 -5.77 12.61 5.92
C ILE A 32 -5.52 14.13 5.86
N GLY A 33 -6.59 14.89 5.62
CA GLY A 33 -6.60 16.35 5.64
C GLY A 33 -6.47 16.99 4.26
N GLN A 34 -6.38 18.31 4.24
CA GLN A 34 -6.46 19.14 3.03
C GLN A 34 -5.11 19.66 2.53
N ASP A 35 -4.02 19.32 3.24
CA ASP A 35 -2.67 19.65 2.79
C ASP A 35 -2.43 19.05 1.40
N VAL A 36 -1.76 19.80 0.52
CA VAL A 36 -1.33 19.28 -0.78
C VAL A 36 -0.01 18.56 -0.58
N SER A 37 0.05 17.31 -1.04
CA SER A 37 1.27 16.52 -1.06
C SER A 37 1.83 16.38 -2.47
N TYR A 38 3.15 16.24 -2.59
CA TYR A 38 3.79 15.83 -3.85
C TYR A 38 3.78 14.35 -4.11
N ARG A 39 3.81 13.61 -3.01
CA ARG A 39 4.05 12.19 -2.94
C ARG A 39 3.66 11.72 -1.56
N ASN A 40 2.98 10.60 -1.57
CA ASN A 40 2.76 9.80 -0.39
C ASN A 40 3.30 8.40 -0.64
N ASP A 41 3.34 7.65 0.43
CA ASP A 41 3.63 6.23 0.41
C ASP A 41 2.87 5.57 1.57
N VAL A 42 2.58 4.30 1.41
CA VAL A 42 1.68 3.56 2.28
C VAL A 42 2.28 2.20 2.62
N ASP A 43 2.14 1.79 3.88
CA ASP A 43 2.54 0.46 4.32
C ASP A 43 1.56 -0.02 5.40
N VAL A 44 1.44 -1.35 5.54
CA VAL A 44 0.60 -2.00 6.55
C VAL A 44 1.49 -2.78 7.50
N TYR A 45 1.40 -2.44 8.78
CA TYR A 45 2.11 -3.15 9.84
C TYR A 45 1.21 -3.41 11.03
N ASN A 46 1.22 -4.65 11.55
CA ASN A 46 0.38 -5.07 12.68
C ASN A 46 -1.11 -4.67 12.56
N ASN A 47 -1.65 -4.79 11.34
CA ASN A 47 -3.03 -4.41 11.02
C ASN A 47 -3.35 -2.91 11.24
N GLU A 48 -2.33 -2.06 11.27
CA GLU A 48 -2.44 -0.60 11.19
C GLU A 48 -1.95 -0.16 9.80
N LEU A 49 -2.68 0.78 9.19
CA LEU A 49 -2.32 1.36 7.90
C LEU A 49 -1.59 2.68 8.14
N TYR A 50 -0.40 2.82 7.58
CA TYR A 50 0.44 4.02 7.70
C TYR A 50 0.52 4.71 6.36
N VAL A 51 0.47 6.04 6.39
CA VAL A 51 0.65 6.87 5.20
C VAL A 51 1.64 7.96 5.54
N SER A 52 2.72 8.01 4.79
CA SER A 52 3.69 9.10 4.84
C SER A 52 3.41 10.10 3.71
N GLU A 53 3.72 11.37 3.94
CA GLU A 53 3.46 12.43 2.98
C GLU A 53 4.51 13.52 3.07
N ILE A 54 4.93 14.04 1.92
CA ILE A 54 5.64 15.34 1.86
C ILE A 54 4.62 16.44 1.64
N ILE A 55 4.59 17.42 2.52
CA ILE A 55 3.68 18.56 2.40
C ILE A 55 4.29 19.66 1.53
N TRP A 56 3.51 20.19 0.58
CA TRP A 56 3.84 21.46 -0.08
C TRP A 56 3.51 22.65 0.78
N ASN A 57 4.43 23.60 0.83
CA ASN A 57 4.20 24.90 1.45
C ASN A 57 4.17 26.06 0.44
N GLY A 58 4.08 25.80 -0.87
CA GLY A 58 3.97 26.85 -1.89
C GLY A 58 5.28 27.28 -2.55
N SER A 59 6.45 26.94 -1.98
CA SER A 59 7.76 27.29 -2.53
C SER A 59 8.87 26.50 -1.83
N THR A 60 9.87 26.01 -2.60
CA THR A 60 10.91 25.00 -2.23
C THR A 60 10.37 23.58 -2.03
N PRO A 61 11.16 22.51 -2.30
CA PRO A 61 10.71 21.15 -2.00
C PRO A 61 10.34 21.06 -0.51
N GLY A 62 9.23 20.37 -0.21
CA GLY A 62 8.67 20.32 1.14
C GLY A 62 9.73 19.93 2.17
N THR A 63 9.73 20.60 3.32
CA THR A 63 10.70 20.41 4.40
C THR A 63 10.17 19.56 5.54
N GLU A 64 8.99 18.97 5.36
CA GLU A 64 8.25 18.24 6.38
C GLU A 64 7.74 16.92 5.80
N VAL A 65 8.08 15.83 6.49
CA VAL A 65 7.46 14.52 6.30
C VAL A 65 6.45 14.33 7.43
N LYS A 66 5.18 14.15 7.06
CA LYS A 66 4.11 13.78 7.99
C LYS A 66 3.82 12.31 7.83
N VAL A 67 3.63 11.61 8.95
CA VAL A 67 3.13 10.25 8.94
C VAL A 67 1.82 10.20 9.71
N ARG A 68 0.82 9.55 9.13
CA ARG A 68 -0.47 9.30 9.78
C ARG A 68 -0.71 7.81 9.82
N LYS A 69 -1.28 7.35 10.92
CA LYS A 69 -1.73 5.97 11.07
C LYS A 69 -3.24 5.89 11.22
N TRP A 70 -3.85 4.89 10.63
CA TRP A 70 -5.26 4.57 10.81
C TRP A 70 -5.41 3.55 11.93
N ASP A 71 -6.14 3.92 12.99
CA ASP A 71 -6.37 3.07 14.16
C ASP A 71 -7.66 2.22 14.10
N GLY A 72 -8.35 2.25 12.96
CA GLY A 72 -9.67 1.63 12.77
C GLY A 72 -10.85 2.57 12.95
N GLN A 73 -10.66 3.76 13.54
CA GLN A 73 -11.71 4.76 13.76
C GLN A 73 -11.32 6.15 13.24
N SER A 74 -10.06 6.53 13.41
CA SER A 74 -9.56 7.86 13.05
C SER A 74 -8.11 7.82 12.56
N TRP A 75 -7.73 8.86 11.83
CA TRP A 75 -6.34 9.09 11.47
C TRP A 75 -5.62 9.79 12.62
N VAL A 76 -4.55 9.17 13.11
CA VAL A 76 -3.66 9.74 14.13
C VAL A 76 -2.39 10.23 13.44
N THR A 77 -2.14 11.54 13.54
CA THR A 77 -0.90 12.15 13.04
C THR A 77 0.23 11.93 14.05
N LEU A 78 1.31 11.30 13.59
CA LEU A 78 2.54 11.14 14.35
C LEU A 78 3.35 12.45 14.36
N PRO A 79 4.34 12.63 15.26
CA PRO A 79 5.26 13.75 15.18
C PRO A 79 5.85 13.87 13.77
N SER A 80 5.95 15.07 13.22
CA SER A 80 6.54 15.27 11.90
C SER A 80 8.07 15.20 11.95
N TYR A 81 8.69 14.71 10.89
CA TYR A 81 10.12 14.91 10.66
C TYR A 81 10.33 16.15 9.80
N THR A 82 11.19 17.07 10.25
CA THR A 82 11.49 18.30 9.50
C THR A 82 12.98 18.39 9.18
N THR A 83 13.30 18.69 7.91
CA THR A 83 14.67 18.98 7.48
C THR A 83 14.66 19.92 6.28
N PRO A 84 15.53 20.95 6.25
CA PRO A 84 15.42 22.06 5.28
C PRO A 84 15.80 21.70 3.83
N THR A 85 16.27 20.49 3.56
CA THR A 85 17.08 20.21 2.36
C THR A 85 16.72 18.95 1.59
N PHE A 86 15.60 18.29 1.89
CA PHE A 86 15.18 17.15 1.08
C PHE A 86 14.42 17.59 -0.17
N THR A 87 14.56 16.83 -1.24
CA THR A 87 14.02 17.13 -2.58
C THR A 87 12.90 16.19 -2.98
N GLU A 88 12.95 14.94 -2.53
CA GLU A 88 11.89 13.95 -2.77
C GLU A 88 11.79 12.92 -1.64
N PHE A 89 10.63 12.27 -1.57
CA PHE A 89 10.35 11.12 -0.71
C PHE A 89 10.90 9.87 -1.37
N GLY A 90 11.76 9.10 -0.72
CA GLY A 90 12.25 7.84 -1.26
C GLY A 90 11.16 6.78 -1.20
N ASP A 91 11.01 6.21 -0.01
CA ASP A 91 10.22 5.04 0.34
C ASP A 91 9.97 5.05 1.88
N MET A 92 8.93 4.37 2.36
CA MET A 92 8.70 4.08 3.77
C MET A 92 8.44 2.60 3.98
N THR A 93 9.04 2.05 5.04
CA THR A 93 8.66 0.73 5.54
C THR A 93 8.67 0.69 7.06
N ILE A 94 7.99 -0.29 7.65
CA ILE A 94 8.10 -0.60 9.07
C ILE A 94 9.04 -1.78 9.28
N PHE A 95 10.11 -1.54 10.04
CA PHE A 95 11.11 -2.56 10.37
C PHE A 95 11.28 -2.66 11.90
N GLN A 96 11.13 -3.87 12.44
CA GLN A 96 11.22 -4.14 13.89
C GLN A 96 10.33 -3.22 14.76
N GLY A 97 9.17 -2.81 14.24
CA GLY A 97 8.22 -1.94 14.95
C GLY A 97 8.54 -0.45 14.91
N GLU A 98 9.61 -0.05 14.20
CA GLU A 98 9.96 1.34 13.97
C GLU A 98 9.67 1.72 12.51
N ILE A 99 9.27 2.97 12.27
CA ILE A 99 9.01 3.46 10.90
C ILE A 99 10.34 3.96 10.33
N TYR A 100 10.73 3.48 9.17
CA TYR A 100 11.91 3.94 8.42
C TYR A 100 11.46 4.70 7.18
N ILE A 101 12.12 5.83 6.92
CA ILE A 101 11.85 6.64 5.72
C ILE A 101 13.16 6.93 5.01
N GLY A 102 13.18 6.56 3.74
CA GLY A 102 14.21 6.92 2.78
C GLY A 102 13.95 8.31 2.21
N LEU A 103 14.98 9.15 2.14
CA LEU A 103 14.90 10.52 1.65
C LEU A 103 15.86 10.75 0.49
N VAL A 104 15.42 11.55 -0.49
CA VAL A 104 16.26 12.05 -1.58
C VAL A 104 16.65 13.49 -1.27
N MET A 105 17.91 13.72 -0.90
CA MET A 105 18.33 15.04 -0.45
C MET A 105 19.02 15.90 -1.51
N ALA A 106 19.03 17.21 -1.30
CA ALA A 106 19.99 18.10 -1.96
C ALA A 106 21.43 17.76 -1.52
N SER A 107 22.40 18.06 -2.38
CA SER A 107 23.81 17.79 -2.11
C SER A 107 24.31 18.49 -0.84
N GLY A 108 25.18 17.83 -0.06
CA GLY A 108 25.80 18.38 1.15
C GLY A 108 25.06 18.07 2.46
N THR A 109 24.24 17.02 2.51
CA THR A 109 23.38 16.68 3.67
C THR A 109 23.50 15.21 4.05
N THR A 110 23.16 14.85 5.30
CA THR A 110 23.55 13.56 5.93
C THR A 110 22.38 12.75 6.52
N SER A 111 21.14 12.98 6.09
CA SER A 111 19.94 12.38 6.72
C SER A 111 19.09 11.62 5.72
N TRP A 112 19.66 10.64 5.03
CA TRP A 112 18.97 9.93 3.92
C TRP A 112 18.10 8.78 4.37
N LEU A 113 18.33 8.29 5.59
CA LEU A 113 17.51 7.30 6.24
C LEU A 113 17.23 7.78 7.65
N VAL A 114 15.96 7.98 7.94
CA VAL A 114 15.49 8.39 9.27
C VAL A 114 14.53 7.35 9.80
N LYS A 115 14.48 7.24 11.12
CA LYS A 115 13.56 6.33 11.79
C LYS A 115 12.77 7.00 12.90
N PHE A 116 11.55 6.53 13.13
CA PHE A 116 10.71 6.90 14.26
C PHE A 116 10.56 5.72 15.20
N ASP A 117 11.03 5.88 16.43
CA ASP A 117 11.06 4.84 17.47
C ASP A 117 9.75 4.73 18.28
N GLY A 118 8.70 5.43 17.84
CA GLY A 118 7.44 5.57 18.58
C GLY A 118 7.36 6.83 19.46
N MET A 119 8.50 7.48 19.74
CA MET A 119 8.58 8.71 20.53
C MET A 119 9.18 9.87 19.74
N GLN A 120 10.25 9.63 19.00
CA GLN A 120 11.02 10.67 18.30
C GLN A 120 11.63 10.17 17.00
N TRP A 121 11.91 11.12 16.11
CA TRP A 121 12.67 10.87 14.90
C TRP A 121 14.17 10.95 15.16
N SER A 122 14.94 10.07 14.51
CA SER A 122 16.39 10.09 14.52
C SER A 122 16.96 9.69 13.16
N VAL A 123 18.19 10.15 12.86
CA VAL A 123 18.93 9.70 11.68
C VAL A 123 19.57 8.36 11.96
N VAL A 124 19.51 7.43 11.01
CA VAL A 124 20.14 6.13 11.16
C VAL A 124 21.69 6.31 11.10
N PRO A 125 22.45 5.87 12.13
CA PRO A 125 23.82 6.35 12.38
C PRO A 125 24.80 6.25 11.23
N MET A 126 24.73 5.20 10.41
CA MET A 126 25.69 4.98 9.32
C MET A 126 25.61 6.05 8.23
N PHE A 127 24.46 6.69 8.05
CA PHE A 127 24.28 7.74 7.05
C PHE A 127 24.67 9.13 7.57
N SER A 128 25.05 9.23 8.85
CA SER A 128 25.59 10.46 9.42
C SER A 128 26.97 10.78 8.85
N GLY A 129 27.17 12.02 8.38
CA GLY A 129 28.47 12.51 7.90
C GLY A 129 28.83 12.20 6.45
N VAL A 130 28.04 11.37 5.74
CA VAL A 130 28.20 11.17 4.30
C VAL A 130 27.45 12.30 3.58
N LEU A 131 28.10 13.02 2.66
CA LEU A 131 27.62 14.34 2.18
C LEU A 131 26.82 14.32 0.86
N SER A 132 26.61 13.15 0.26
CA SER A 132 25.76 13.01 -0.92
C SER A 132 25.16 11.62 -1.03
N GLY A 133 23.83 11.54 -1.07
CA GLY A 133 23.13 10.29 -1.24
C GLY A 133 21.61 10.44 -1.27
N SER A 134 20.93 9.37 -1.66
CA SER A 134 19.48 9.24 -1.62
C SER A 134 19.13 7.79 -1.34
N VAL A 135 18.20 7.57 -0.42
CA VAL A 135 17.54 6.26 -0.27
C VAL A 135 16.23 6.35 -1.04
N ARG A 136 16.00 5.39 -1.92
CA ARG A 136 14.87 5.34 -2.84
C ARG A 136 14.01 4.10 -2.70
N SER A 137 14.51 3.06 -2.05
CA SER A 137 13.80 1.82 -1.81
C SER A 137 14.17 1.22 -0.46
N LEU A 138 13.19 0.70 0.24
CA LEU A 138 13.27 0.05 1.54
C LEU A 138 12.38 -1.20 1.50
N GLU A 139 12.99 -2.37 1.64
CA GLU A 139 12.25 -3.65 1.57
C GLU A 139 12.63 -4.51 2.77
N VAL A 140 11.64 -4.99 3.53
CA VAL A 140 11.89 -5.89 4.67
C VAL A 140 11.77 -7.33 4.21
N HIS A 141 12.84 -8.09 4.37
CA HIS A 141 12.85 -9.51 4.03
C HIS A 141 13.68 -10.33 5.04
N ASN A 142 13.13 -11.44 5.52
CA ASN A 142 13.76 -12.34 6.49
C ASN A 142 14.32 -11.66 7.75
N GLY A 143 13.62 -10.62 8.24
CA GLY A 143 14.03 -9.89 9.45
C GLY A 143 15.19 -8.91 9.22
N GLU A 144 15.56 -8.64 7.97
CA GLU A 144 16.55 -7.64 7.58
C GLU A 144 15.90 -6.57 6.69
N LEU A 145 16.34 -5.33 6.83
CA LEU A 145 15.93 -4.19 6.01
C LEU A 145 16.92 -4.01 4.87
N TYR A 146 16.48 -4.23 3.63
CA TYR A 146 17.22 -3.91 2.43
C TYR A 146 17.03 -2.44 2.08
N ILE A 147 18.13 -1.75 1.77
CA ILE A 147 18.17 -0.31 1.57
C ILE A 147 18.80 -0.05 0.22
N GLY A 148 18.03 0.50 -0.72
CA GLY A 148 18.43 0.81 -2.09
C GLY A 148 18.41 2.31 -2.35
N GLY A 149 19.35 2.79 -3.17
CA GLY A 149 19.34 4.16 -3.63
C GLY A 149 20.56 4.56 -4.44
N PHE A 150 20.95 5.83 -4.30
CA PHE A 150 22.20 6.37 -4.84
C PHE A 150 23.04 6.87 -3.68
N PHE A 151 24.05 6.13 -3.27
CA PHE A 151 24.93 6.50 -2.16
C PHE A 151 26.20 5.64 -2.20
N ASP A 152 27.25 6.15 -1.57
CA ASP A 152 28.48 5.41 -1.31
C ASP A 152 28.77 5.47 0.19
N VAL A 153 28.95 4.32 0.83
CA VAL A 153 29.25 4.23 2.27
C VAL A 153 30.45 3.31 2.52
N THR A 154 31.18 3.56 3.60
CA THR A 154 32.32 2.72 3.99
C THR A 154 32.01 1.96 5.28
N ILE A 155 32.02 0.63 5.22
CA ILE A 155 31.80 -0.27 6.36
C ILE A 155 33.04 -1.13 6.55
N GLY A 156 33.67 -1.07 7.72
CA GLY A 156 34.88 -1.85 8.01
C GLY A 156 36.05 -1.60 7.06
N GLY A 157 36.16 -0.39 6.50
CA GLY A 157 37.19 -0.01 5.52
C GLY A 157 36.90 -0.43 4.07
N THR A 158 35.76 -1.08 3.80
CA THR A 158 35.31 -1.42 2.45
C THR A 158 34.20 -0.47 2.02
N SER A 159 34.31 0.08 0.81
CA SER A 159 33.26 0.93 0.23
C SER A 159 32.19 0.08 -0.46
N TYR A 160 30.93 0.43 -0.22
CA TYR A 160 29.75 -0.19 -0.78
C TYR A 160 28.88 0.89 -1.41
N GLU A 161 28.28 0.56 -2.55
CA GLU A 161 27.54 1.50 -3.38
C GLU A 161 26.09 1.03 -3.53
N ASN A 162 25.14 1.97 -3.43
CA ASN A 162 23.75 1.89 -3.87
C ASN A 162 22.82 0.85 -3.22
N ILE A 163 23.34 -0.19 -2.55
CA ILE A 163 22.53 -1.16 -1.82
C ILE A 163 23.24 -1.71 -0.58
N LEU A 164 22.48 -1.85 0.51
CA LEU A 164 22.90 -2.43 1.78
C LEU A 164 21.75 -3.24 2.37
N LYS A 165 22.04 -4.07 3.38
CA LYS A 165 21.02 -4.58 4.29
C LYS A 165 21.38 -4.27 5.74
N TYR A 166 20.36 -4.19 6.60
CA TYR A 166 20.46 -3.79 7.99
C TYR A 166 19.66 -4.74 8.88
N ASP A 167 20.28 -5.25 9.94
CA ASP A 167 19.65 -6.22 10.86
C ASP A 167 19.09 -5.56 12.14
N GLY A 168 19.09 -4.22 12.22
CA GLY A 168 18.75 -3.46 13.43
C GLY A 168 19.97 -3.03 14.25
N THR A 169 21.14 -3.62 13.99
CA THR A 169 22.41 -3.31 14.68
C THR A 169 23.53 -2.98 13.71
N SER A 170 23.71 -3.79 12.67
CA SER A 170 24.83 -3.75 11.75
C SER A 170 24.37 -3.72 10.31
N PHE A 171 25.21 -3.11 9.47
CA PHE A 171 25.01 -3.08 8.03
C PHE A 171 25.91 -4.08 7.33
N THR A 172 25.34 -4.78 6.36
CA THR A 172 26.08 -5.64 5.43
C THR A 172 25.92 -5.06 4.03
N GLY A 173 27.04 -4.83 3.35
CA GLY A 173 27.02 -4.35 1.96
C GLY A 173 27.15 -5.47 0.94
N PHE A 174 26.82 -5.12 -0.30
CA PHE A 174 26.87 -6.03 -1.45
C PHE A 174 27.92 -5.57 -2.44
N THR A 175 28.53 -6.52 -3.15
CA THR A 175 29.53 -6.22 -4.18
C THR A 175 29.03 -6.65 -5.56
N GLY A 176 29.47 -5.95 -6.61
CA GLY A 176 29.16 -6.30 -8.00
C GLY A 176 28.09 -5.44 -8.68
N LEU A 177 27.37 -4.58 -7.96
CA LEU A 177 26.61 -3.47 -8.53
C LEU A 177 27.52 -2.25 -8.73
N SER A 178 28.48 -2.36 -9.66
CA SER A 178 29.43 -1.28 -9.96
C SER A 178 29.20 -0.68 -11.35
N GLY A 179 29.40 0.62 -11.50
CA GLY A 179 29.40 1.31 -12.79
C GLY A 179 28.63 2.64 -12.76
N PRO A 180 28.75 3.46 -13.82
CA PRO A 180 28.10 4.76 -13.86
C PRO A 180 26.57 4.60 -13.86
N ASN A 181 25.89 5.39 -13.03
CA ASN A 181 24.42 5.48 -12.92
C ASN A 181 23.72 4.18 -12.44
N GLN A 182 24.26 3.52 -11.40
CA GLN A 182 23.66 2.33 -10.78
C GLN A 182 22.72 2.65 -9.61
N THR A 183 22.00 3.77 -9.67
CA THR A 183 20.98 4.10 -8.67
C THR A 183 19.98 2.95 -8.57
N VAL A 184 19.86 2.34 -7.40
CA VAL A 184 18.79 1.38 -7.12
C VAL A 184 17.51 2.17 -6.97
N SER A 185 16.56 1.92 -7.88
CA SER A 185 15.25 2.56 -7.87
C SER A 185 14.25 1.76 -7.06
N ASP A 186 14.42 0.44 -7.00
CA ASP A 186 13.50 -0.45 -6.29
C ASP A 186 14.16 -1.78 -5.90
N ILE A 187 13.66 -2.39 -4.83
CA ILE A 187 14.03 -3.69 -4.30
C ILE A 187 12.74 -4.43 -4.01
N HIS A 188 12.59 -5.63 -4.54
CA HIS A 188 11.35 -6.39 -4.40
C HIS A 188 11.64 -7.85 -4.10
N PHE A 189 10.96 -8.41 -3.09
CA PHE A 189 11.01 -9.83 -2.82
C PHE A 189 9.97 -10.61 -3.64
N ALA A 190 10.43 -11.55 -4.45
CA ALA A 190 9.57 -12.41 -5.27
C ALA A 190 10.07 -13.85 -5.29
N ASN A 191 9.16 -14.82 -5.17
CA ASN A 191 9.46 -16.25 -5.37
C ASN A 191 10.66 -16.79 -4.54
N GLY A 192 10.92 -16.24 -3.35
CA GLY A 192 12.06 -16.65 -2.52
C GLY A 192 13.37 -15.91 -2.82
N ASP A 193 13.37 -14.96 -3.74
CA ASP A 193 14.54 -14.21 -4.18
C ASP A 193 14.36 -12.70 -4.00
N VAL A 194 15.48 -12.00 -3.80
CA VAL A 194 15.51 -10.54 -3.77
C VAL A 194 15.93 -10.02 -5.14
N TYR A 195 15.08 -9.18 -5.73
CA TYR A 195 15.33 -8.51 -6.99
C TYR A 195 15.67 -7.05 -6.75
N VAL A 196 16.69 -6.55 -7.45
CA VAL A 196 17.22 -5.20 -7.31
C VAL A 196 17.16 -4.52 -8.66
N LEU A 197 16.31 -3.51 -8.78
CA LEU A 197 16.17 -2.70 -9.97
C LEU A 197 17.12 -1.50 -9.88
N ALA A 198 18.16 -1.52 -10.69
CA ALA A 198 19.03 -0.39 -10.96
C ALA A 198 19.00 -0.08 -12.45
N ARG A 199 20.14 0.16 -13.10
CA ARG A 199 20.23 0.27 -14.57
C ARG A 199 19.64 -0.94 -15.30
N GLN A 200 19.77 -2.10 -14.68
CA GLN A 200 19.20 -3.37 -15.09
C GLN A 200 18.51 -3.97 -13.87
N LEU A 201 17.70 -4.99 -14.08
CA LEU A 201 17.16 -5.78 -13.00
C LEU A 201 18.14 -6.91 -12.68
N TYR A 202 18.55 -7.01 -11.43
CA TYR A 202 19.45 -8.06 -10.95
C TYR A 202 18.74 -8.93 -9.93
N LYS A 203 18.96 -10.24 -10.00
CA LYS A 203 18.65 -11.14 -8.89
C LYS A 203 19.85 -11.22 -7.96
N LEU A 204 19.61 -11.05 -6.66
CA LEU A 204 20.63 -11.20 -5.64
C LEU A 204 20.97 -12.68 -5.42
N ASN A 205 22.25 -13.00 -5.36
CA ASN A 205 22.80 -14.33 -5.08
C ASN A 205 23.78 -14.24 -3.91
N GLY A 206 23.26 -14.41 -2.68
CA GLY A 206 24.03 -14.17 -1.45
C GLY A 206 24.46 -12.71 -1.33
N THR A 207 25.76 -12.43 -1.45
CA THR A 207 26.33 -11.06 -1.37
C THR A 207 26.71 -10.47 -2.75
N THR A 208 26.32 -11.14 -3.83
CA THR A 208 26.66 -10.79 -5.23
C THR A 208 25.42 -10.77 -6.12
N PHE A 209 25.57 -10.34 -7.37
CA PHE A 209 24.47 -10.20 -8.33
C PHE A 209 24.60 -11.18 -9.50
N GLY A 210 23.47 -11.76 -9.91
CA GLY A 210 23.37 -12.52 -11.15
C GLY A 210 23.47 -11.64 -12.40
N THR A 211 23.33 -12.24 -13.57
CA THR A 211 23.26 -11.51 -14.85
C THR A 211 22.09 -10.53 -14.86
N GLY A 212 22.36 -9.26 -15.19
CA GLY A 212 21.33 -8.23 -15.27
C GLY A 212 20.40 -8.40 -16.46
N VAL A 213 19.10 -8.32 -16.21
CA VAL A 213 18.03 -8.33 -17.22
C VAL A 213 17.80 -6.91 -17.71
N GLN A 214 17.78 -6.72 -19.04
CA GLN A 214 17.50 -5.38 -19.59
C GLN A 214 16.05 -4.96 -19.31
N ILE A 215 15.90 -3.85 -18.60
CA ILE A 215 14.67 -3.08 -18.53
C ILE A 215 14.83 -1.89 -19.47
N HIS A 216 13.81 -1.60 -20.26
CA HIS A 216 13.80 -0.42 -21.12
C HIS A 216 13.68 0.85 -20.29
N GLN A 217 14.77 1.26 -19.61
CA GLN A 217 14.82 2.52 -18.87
C GLN A 217 15.28 3.65 -19.80
N SER A 218 14.42 4.65 -19.97
CA SER A 218 14.79 5.88 -20.68
C SER A 218 15.42 6.89 -19.71
N GLY A 219 16.64 6.62 -19.25
CA GLY A 219 17.45 7.58 -18.50
C GLY A 219 17.41 7.46 -16.97
N THR A 220 18.31 8.20 -16.32
CA THR A 220 18.82 7.96 -14.96
C THR A 220 17.99 8.56 -13.81
N SER A 221 16.73 8.91 -14.05
CA SER A 221 15.89 9.64 -13.07
C SER A 221 14.42 9.16 -13.03
N GLN A 222 14.11 8.03 -13.67
CA GLN A 222 12.75 7.51 -13.68
C GLN A 222 12.55 6.58 -12.49
N ARG A 223 11.60 6.93 -11.60
CA ARG A 223 11.12 5.96 -10.61
C ARG A 223 10.48 4.82 -11.35
N SER A 224 10.89 3.65 -10.93
CA SER A 224 10.45 2.39 -11.48
C SER A 224 10.13 1.50 -10.30
N PHE A 225 9.10 0.69 -10.46
CA PHE A 225 8.53 -0.12 -9.39
C PHE A 225 8.43 -1.56 -9.90
N LEU A 226 8.67 -2.51 -9.02
CA LEU A 226 8.51 -3.92 -9.24
C LEU A 226 7.22 -4.38 -8.58
N ALA A 227 6.58 -5.38 -9.17
CA ALA A 227 5.47 -6.07 -8.54
C ALA A 227 5.48 -7.54 -8.94
N SER A 228 5.12 -8.40 -7.99
CA SER A 228 4.89 -9.81 -8.25
C SER A 228 3.42 -10.06 -8.56
N TYR A 229 3.12 -10.69 -9.69
CA TYR A 229 1.77 -11.06 -10.07
C TYR A 229 1.78 -12.41 -10.80
N ASN A 230 0.94 -13.36 -10.38
CA ASN A 230 0.86 -14.71 -10.94
C ASN A 230 2.23 -15.43 -11.03
N ASN A 231 3.05 -15.33 -9.97
CA ASN A 231 4.42 -15.86 -9.88
C ASN A 231 5.40 -15.27 -10.90
N GLU A 232 5.02 -14.19 -11.58
CA GLU A 232 5.85 -13.46 -12.53
C GLU A 232 6.18 -12.08 -11.98
N LEU A 233 7.29 -11.53 -12.45
CA LEU A 233 7.75 -10.21 -12.04
C LEU A 233 7.41 -9.19 -13.12
N TYR A 234 6.87 -8.06 -12.70
CA TYR A 234 6.53 -6.93 -13.54
C TYR A 234 7.35 -5.73 -13.11
N CYS A 235 7.66 -4.86 -14.06
CA CYS A 235 8.38 -3.62 -13.83
C CYS A 235 7.61 -2.47 -14.48
N ALA A 236 7.19 -1.50 -13.69
CA ALA A 236 6.67 -0.23 -14.16
C ALA A 236 7.80 0.79 -14.27
N THR A 237 7.83 1.57 -15.36
CA THR A 237 8.75 2.70 -15.53
C THR A 237 7.97 3.86 -16.18
N ASP A 238 7.86 4.99 -15.52
CA ASP A 238 7.09 6.15 -16.00
C ASP A 238 5.66 5.77 -16.44
N THR A 239 5.36 5.67 -17.74
CA THR A 239 4.04 5.29 -18.26
C THR A 239 3.97 3.85 -18.80
N PHE A 240 5.05 3.08 -18.66
CA PHE A 240 5.21 1.78 -19.28
C PHE A 240 5.18 0.67 -18.24
N LEU A 241 4.44 -0.40 -18.52
CA LEU A 241 4.51 -1.64 -17.75
C LEU A 241 5.16 -2.72 -18.60
N TYR A 242 6.15 -3.37 -18.03
CA TYR A 242 6.87 -4.47 -18.62
C TYR A 242 6.66 -5.74 -17.80
N LYS A 243 6.58 -6.87 -18.50
CA LYS A 243 6.75 -8.19 -17.91
C LYS A 243 8.22 -8.59 -17.99
N VAL A 244 8.81 -8.99 -16.88
CA VAL A 244 10.22 -9.37 -16.81
C VAL A 244 10.38 -10.81 -17.33
N GLY A 245 11.22 -10.98 -18.35
CA GLY A 245 11.65 -12.30 -18.84
C GLY A 245 13.04 -12.68 -18.35
N ALA A 246 13.51 -13.86 -18.73
CA ALA A 246 14.79 -14.40 -18.27
C ALA A 246 16.02 -13.57 -18.67
N SER A 247 16.00 -12.95 -19.86
CA SER A 247 17.13 -12.15 -20.38
C SER A 247 16.75 -10.73 -20.78
N ALA A 248 15.46 -10.47 -21.01
CA ALA A 248 14.94 -9.15 -21.37
C ALA A 248 13.49 -9.01 -20.90
N SER A 249 13.06 -7.77 -20.71
CA SER A 249 11.67 -7.42 -20.43
C SER A 249 10.86 -7.21 -21.70
N THR A 250 9.56 -7.46 -21.62
CA THR A 250 8.60 -7.25 -22.71
C THR A 250 7.60 -6.17 -22.31
N LEU A 251 7.46 -5.12 -23.12
CA LEU A 251 6.43 -4.10 -22.91
C LEU A 251 5.04 -4.74 -23.06
N ILE A 252 4.19 -4.62 -22.05
CA ILE A 252 2.84 -5.16 -22.10
C ILE A 252 1.77 -4.07 -22.19
N LYS A 253 2.06 -2.85 -21.70
CA LYS A 253 1.13 -1.72 -21.81
C LYS A 253 1.82 -0.37 -21.66
N THR A 254 1.33 0.61 -22.41
CA THR A 254 1.56 2.04 -22.15
C THR A 254 0.29 2.64 -21.59
N PHE A 255 0.42 3.36 -20.48
CA PHE A 255 -0.66 4.01 -19.76
C PHE A 255 -0.76 5.48 -20.15
N PRO A 256 -1.97 6.08 -20.11
CA PRO A 256 -2.14 7.50 -20.36
C PRO A 256 -1.74 8.38 -19.15
N TYR A 257 -1.18 7.78 -18.10
CA TYR A 257 -0.76 8.40 -16.85
C TYR A 257 0.57 7.80 -16.40
N ARG A 258 1.29 8.51 -15.52
CA ARG A 258 2.51 8.00 -14.90
C ARG A 258 2.13 6.99 -13.84
N ILE A 259 2.63 5.77 -13.94
CA ILE A 259 2.50 4.74 -12.91
C ILE A 259 3.26 5.22 -11.67
N THR A 260 2.59 5.15 -10.52
CA THR A 260 3.16 5.55 -9.24
C THR A 260 3.19 4.42 -8.24
N ASP A 261 2.34 3.41 -8.43
CA ASP A 261 2.27 2.25 -7.56
C ASP A 261 1.55 1.08 -8.24
N MET A 262 1.72 -0.13 -7.70
CA MET A 262 1.10 -1.36 -8.19
C MET A 262 0.79 -2.35 -7.06
N ASP A 263 -0.46 -2.81 -7.03
CA ASP A 263 -0.96 -3.75 -6.02
C ASP A 263 -1.58 -4.98 -6.65
N VAL A 264 -1.55 -6.12 -5.96
CA VAL A 264 -2.32 -7.30 -6.35
C VAL A 264 -3.47 -7.50 -5.39
N TYR A 265 -4.69 -7.53 -5.94
CA TYR A 265 -5.91 -7.72 -5.16
C TYR A 265 -6.89 -8.61 -5.92
N ASN A 266 -7.50 -9.58 -5.24
CA ASN A 266 -8.46 -10.54 -5.81
C ASN A 266 -7.98 -11.21 -7.11
N GLY A 267 -6.68 -11.52 -7.21
CA GLY A 267 -6.10 -12.20 -8.36
C GLY A 267 -5.93 -11.32 -9.60
N GLU A 268 -6.01 -10.00 -9.46
CA GLU A 268 -5.74 -9.03 -10.52
C GLU A 268 -4.64 -8.05 -10.09
N LEU A 269 -3.83 -7.60 -11.03
CA LEU A 269 -2.84 -6.53 -10.82
C LEU A 269 -3.50 -5.17 -11.05
N TYR A 270 -3.49 -4.31 -10.05
CA TYR A 270 -3.96 -2.94 -10.10
C TYR A 270 -2.77 -2.00 -10.30
N VAL A 271 -2.88 -1.12 -11.30
CA VAL A 271 -1.84 -0.16 -11.67
C VAL A 271 -2.43 1.23 -11.54
N VAL A 272 -1.93 1.96 -10.55
CA VAL A 272 -2.39 3.31 -10.22
C VAL A 272 -1.37 4.34 -10.67
N GLY A 273 -1.85 5.54 -10.96
CA GLY A 273 -0.99 6.60 -11.41
C GLY A 273 -1.61 7.98 -11.39
N ASP A 274 -0.73 8.97 -11.40
CA ASP A 274 -1.07 10.39 -11.50
C ASP A 274 -0.67 10.98 -12.86
N THR A 275 -1.06 12.22 -13.12
CA THR A 275 -0.62 12.95 -14.32
C THR A 275 0.63 13.76 -14.02
N LEU A 276 1.56 13.77 -14.99
CA LEU A 276 2.90 14.36 -14.96
C LEU A 276 3.08 15.60 -14.05
N ARG A 277 4.09 15.52 -13.18
CA ARG A 277 4.54 16.53 -12.18
C ARG A 277 4.69 17.99 -12.65
N LYS A 278 4.63 18.28 -13.95
CA LYS A 278 5.03 19.58 -14.52
C LYS A 278 3.88 20.51 -14.89
N THR A 279 2.64 20.03 -15.00
CA THR A 279 1.52 20.87 -15.48
C THR A 279 0.51 21.22 -14.39
N TRP A 280 0.68 20.72 -13.16
CA TRP A 280 -0.26 20.88 -12.02
C TRP A 280 -1.73 20.53 -12.37
N THR A 281 -1.95 19.87 -13.50
CA THR A 281 -3.23 19.37 -13.96
C THR A 281 -3.29 17.94 -13.47
N LEU A 282 -3.86 17.76 -12.29
CA LEU A 282 -3.95 16.48 -11.62
C LEU A 282 -5.09 15.65 -12.25
N GLY A 283 -4.75 14.89 -13.28
CA GLY A 283 -5.49 13.68 -13.65
C GLY A 283 -4.85 12.46 -12.99
N GLY A 284 -5.22 11.28 -13.45
CA GLY A 284 -4.62 10.03 -13.04
C GLY A 284 -5.44 8.89 -13.60
N GLY A 285 -5.13 7.67 -13.16
CA GLY A 285 -6.00 6.56 -13.48
C GLY A 285 -5.68 5.34 -12.67
N LEU A 286 -6.66 4.45 -12.68
CA LEU A 286 -6.56 3.14 -12.10
C LEU A 286 -6.94 2.15 -13.20
N THR A 287 -6.09 1.16 -13.42
CA THR A 287 -6.34 0.11 -14.39
C THR A 287 -6.01 -1.20 -13.75
N LYS A 288 -6.91 -2.18 -13.88
CA LYS A 288 -6.65 -3.55 -13.45
C LYS A 288 -6.27 -4.45 -14.61
N TYR A 289 -5.55 -5.52 -14.33
CA TYR A 289 -5.06 -6.50 -15.27
C TYR A 289 -5.29 -7.92 -14.72
N ASP A 290 -6.11 -8.70 -15.44
CA ASP A 290 -6.48 -10.07 -15.06
C ASP A 290 -5.48 -11.14 -15.57
N GLY A 291 -4.34 -10.71 -16.12
CA GLY A 291 -3.37 -11.60 -16.80
C GLY A 291 -3.58 -11.73 -18.32
N GLN A 292 -4.71 -11.25 -18.85
CA GLN A 292 -5.03 -11.27 -20.28
C GLN A 292 -5.48 -9.90 -20.79
N THR A 293 -6.37 -9.23 -20.05
CA THR A 293 -7.02 -8.00 -20.45
C THR A 293 -6.82 -6.89 -19.42
N PHE A 294 -6.68 -5.66 -19.91
CA PHE A 294 -6.60 -4.48 -19.06
C PHE A 294 -7.94 -3.74 -19.06
N THR A 295 -8.44 -3.45 -17.87
CA THR A 295 -9.69 -2.71 -17.68
C THR A 295 -9.40 -1.41 -16.96
N ILE A 296 -9.69 -0.27 -17.59
CA ILE A 296 -9.59 1.05 -16.96
C ILE A 296 -10.78 1.23 -16.04
N LEU A 297 -10.52 1.59 -14.79
CA LEU A 297 -11.53 1.83 -13.77
C LEU A 297 -11.80 3.33 -13.64
N SER A 298 -13.06 3.66 -13.32
CA SER A 298 -13.42 5.03 -12.92
C SER A 298 -12.96 5.24 -11.48
N ALA A 299 -12.06 6.20 -11.28
CA ALA A 299 -11.42 6.45 -10.00
C ALA A 299 -11.31 7.96 -9.74
N PRO A 300 -11.21 8.37 -8.46
CA PRO A 300 -10.82 9.72 -8.10
C PRO A 300 -9.48 10.12 -8.75
N ASN A 301 -9.29 11.40 -9.06
CA ASN A 301 -8.03 11.89 -9.63
C ASN A 301 -6.91 11.91 -8.59
N ALA A 302 -5.66 12.00 -9.07
CA ALA A 302 -4.45 12.21 -8.27
C ALA A 302 -4.10 11.08 -7.29
N LEU A 303 -4.64 9.87 -7.49
CA LEU A 303 -4.19 8.67 -6.76
C LEU A 303 -2.69 8.48 -7.00
N HIS A 304 -1.95 8.13 -5.95
CA HIS A 304 -0.50 8.04 -5.98
C HIS A 304 0.01 6.72 -5.41
N SER A 305 -0.39 6.36 -4.21
CA SER A 305 -0.03 5.07 -3.60
C SER A 305 -1.27 4.26 -3.22
N GLY A 306 -1.12 2.94 -3.15
CA GLY A 306 -2.15 1.98 -2.81
C GLY A 306 -1.61 0.86 -1.94
N GLU A 307 -2.50 0.24 -1.18
CA GLU A 307 -2.16 -0.96 -0.42
C GLU A 307 -3.42 -1.80 -0.15
N VAL A 308 -3.26 -3.12 -0.05
CA VAL A 308 -4.33 -4.01 0.38
C VAL A 308 -4.38 -4.03 1.91
N TYR A 309 -5.46 -3.48 2.46
CA TYR A 309 -5.68 -3.41 3.90
C TYR A 309 -7.09 -3.89 4.26
N ASN A 310 -7.21 -4.76 5.26
CA ASN A 310 -8.49 -5.32 5.72
C ASN A 310 -9.40 -5.79 4.57
N GLY A 311 -8.82 -6.58 3.64
CA GLY A 311 -9.55 -7.20 2.53
C GLY A 311 -10.09 -6.20 1.50
N ALA A 312 -9.45 -5.03 1.34
CA ALA A 312 -9.78 -4.11 0.26
C ALA A 312 -8.59 -3.24 -0.15
N LEU A 313 -8.62 -2.75 -1.39
CA LEU A 313 -7.68 -1.75 -1.86
C LEU A 313 -7.97 -0.39 -1.22
N HIS A 314 -6.97 0.14 -0.54
CA HIS A 314 -6.93 1.48 -0.01
C HIS A 314 -5.99 2.29 -0.89
N TYR A 315 -6.42 3.45 -1.34
CA TYR A 315 -5.61 4.34 -2.15
C TYR A 315 -5.48 5.70 -1.47
N PHE A 316 -4.40 6.41 -1.82
CA PHE A 316 -4.10 7.73 -1.29
C PHE A 316 -3.78 8.70 -2.40
N SER A 317 -4.36 9.91 -2.35
CA SER A 317 -4.14 10.94 -3.36
C SER A 317 -3.23 12.06 -2.86
N CYS A 318 -2.53 12.69 -3.80
CA CYS A 318 -1.67 13.85 -3.53
C CYS A 318 -2.46 15.13 -3.21
N SER A 319 -3.75 15.19 -3.57
CA SER A 319 -4.62 16.35 -3.29
C SER A 319 -6.05 15.91 -3.02
N VAL A 320 -6.80 16.77 -2.33
CA VAL A 320 -8.26 16.65 -2.24
C VAL A 320 -8.82 16.51 -3.65
N THR A 321 -9.79 15.61 -3.82
CA THR A 321 -10.36 15.29 -5.13
C THR A 321 -11.88 15.22 -5.04
N MET A 322 -12.53 15.62 -6.12
CA MET A 322 -13.97 15.51 -6.28
C MET A 322 -14.26 14.36 -7.24
N PHE A 323 -15.04 13.39 -6.79
CA PHE A 323 -15.45 12.26 -7.63
C PHE A 323 -16.93 11.99 -7.42
N ASN A 324 -17.71 11.94 -8.52
CA ASN A 324 -19.17 11.77 -8.50
C ASN A 324 -19.92 12.71 -7.54
N GLY A 325 -19.46 13.96 -7.41
CA GLY A 325 -20.08 14.97 -6.54
C GLY A 325 -19.75 14.85 -5.05
N GLN A 326 -18.93 13.87 -4.66
CA GLN A 326 -18.41 13.70 -3.31
C GLN A 326 -16.95 14.20 -3.24
N GLN A 327 -16.63 14.93 -2.16
CA GLN A 327 -15.27 15.31 -1.84
C GLN A 327 -14.59 14.17 -1.08
N TYR A 328 -13.33 13.91 -1.44
CA TYR A 328 -12.49 12.96 -0.73
C TYR A 328 -11.21 13.63 -0.27
N ASP A 329 -10.98 13.57 1.05
CA ASP A 329 -9.82 14.15 1.72
C ASP A 329 -8.65 13.15 1.71
N ARG A 330 -8.30 12.73 0.49
CA ARG A 330 -7.04 12.05 0.14
C ARG A 330 -6.86 10.61 0.60
N ALA A 331 -7.83 10.01 1.27
CA ALA A 331 -7.84 8.60 1.62
C ALA A 331 -9.14 7.93 1.14
N PHE A 332 -9.00 6.85 0.38
CA PHE A 332 -10.11 6.19 -0.31
C PHE A 332 -10.00 4.68 -0.14
N LYS A 333 -11.14 4.00 -0.01
CA LYS A 333 -11.22 2.56 -0.13
C LYS A 333 -12.08 2.21 -1.33
N MET A 334 -11.59 1.34 -2.19
CA MET A 334 -12.41 0.84 -3.29
C MET A 334 -13.54 -0.01 -2.69
N SER A 335 -14.79 0.38 -2.91
CA SER A 335 -15.92 -0.39 -2.40
C SER A 335 -15.98 -1.75 -3.10
N ASN A 336 -16.38 -2.78 -2.36
CA ASN A 336 -16.69 -4.08 -2.95
C ASN A 336 -17.97 -3.93 -3.79
N VAL A 337 -17.83 -3.88 -5.13
CA VAL A 337 -18.96 -3.93 -6.05
C VAL A 337 -19.35 -5.39 -6.21
N LEU A 338 -20.34 -5.86 -5.44
CA LEU A 338 -20.91 -7.20 -5.63
C LEU A 338 -21.54 -7.26 -7.04
N GLY A 339 -20.90 -8.00 -7.96
CA GLY A 339 -21.52 -8.35 -9.24
C GLY A 339 -22.70 -9.29 -9.02
N LEU A 340 -23.75 -9.20 -9.86
CA LEU A 340 -24.97 -10.05 -9.81
C LEU A 340 -24.74 -11.56 -10.08
N GLY A 341 -23.51 -12.05 -9.97
CA GLY A 341 -23.14 -13.45 -10.08
C GLY A 341 -21.94 -13.86 -9.21
N GLU A 342 -21.37 -12.96 -8.42
CA GLU A 342 -20.33 -13.34 -7.45
C GLU A 342 -20.98 -13.90 -6.20
N LYS A 343 -20.80 -15.20 -5.98
CA LYS A 343 -20.86 -15.74 -4.62
C LYS A 343 -19.74 -15.07 -3.85
N ALA A 344 -20.10 -14.12 -2.98
CA ALA A 344 -19.20 -13.49 -2.03
C ALA A 344 -18.36 -14.58 -1.34
N VAL A 345 -17.07 -14.64 -1.64
CA VAL A 345 -16.13 -15.33 -0.78
C VAL A 345 -15.83 -14.36 0.34
N SER A 346 -16.61 -14.55 1.41
CA SER A 346 -16.53 -13.98 2.75
C SER A 346 -16.23 -12.48 2.86
N GLN A 347 -17.30 -11.67 2.84
CA GLN A 347 -17.45 -10.66 3.89
C GLN A 347 -17.17 -11.35 5.23
N SER A 348 -16.47 -10.73 6.17
CA SER A 348 -16.30 -11.29 7.52
C SER A 348 -17.68 -11.47 8.13
N GLY A 349 -18.34 -12.62 7.93
CA GLY A 349 -19.67 -12.85 8.47
C GLY A 349 -19.60 -13.23 9.92
N LEU A 350 -18.66 -12.63 10.65
CA LEU A 350 -18.57 -12.63 12.09
C LEU A 350 -18.77 -11.19 12.57
N SER A 351 -19.77 -10.96 13.42
CA SER A 351 -20.00 -9.66 14.05
C SER A 351 -19.92 -9.80 15.55
N VAL A 352 -19.28 -8.83 16.24
CA VAL A 352 -19.10 -8.83 17.69
C VAL A 352 -19.67 -7.55 18.30
N TYR A 353 -20.68 -7.66 19.16
CA TYR A 353 -21.40 -6.49 19.70
C TYR A 353 -22.15 -6.78 21.01
N PRO A 354 -22.42 -5.78 21.88
CA PRO A 354 -21.88 -4.42 21.79
C PRO A 354 -20.39 -4.40 22.10
N ASN A 355 -19.69 -3.41 21.56
CA ASN A 355 -18.30 -3.13 21.87
C ASN A 355 -18.12 -1.61 22.07
N PRO A 356 -17.76 -1.12 23.27
CA PRO A 356 -17.44 -1.87 24.48
C PRO A 356 -18.60 -2.71 25.04
N ALA A 357 -18.26 -3.82 25.68
CA ALA A 357 -19.17 -4.80 26.25
C ALA A 357 -19.27 -4.63 27.77
N HIS A 358 -20.50 -4.43 28.26
CA HIS A 358 -20.82 -4.34 29.69
C HIS A 358 -21.71 -5.53 30.09
N GLY A 359 -21.18 -6.46 30.88
CA GLY A 359 -21.89 -7.65 31.35
C GLY A 359 -22.01 -8.78 30.33
N LEU A 360 -22.23 -8.47 29.04
CA LEU A 360 -22.31 -9.44 27.95
C LEU A 360 -21.92 -8.84 26.60
N PHE A 361 -21.54 -9.71 25.67
CA PHE A 361 -21.49 -9.44 24.24
C PHE A 361 -21.95 -10.65 23.43
N TYR A 362 -22.14 -10.43 22.14
CA TYR A 362 -22.59 -11.43 21.18
C TYR A 362 -21.55 -11.63 20.09
N ILE A 363 -21.49 -12.86 19.59
CA ILE A 363 -20.76 -13.22 18.39
C ILE A 363 -21.77 -13.81 17.42
N GLU A 364 -21.99 -13.12 16.30
CA GLU A 364 -22.97 -13.50 15.28
C GLU A 364 -22.27 -13.98 14.02
N ASN A 365 -22.58 -15.21 13.62
CA ASN A 365 -22.20 -15.77 12.33
C ASN A 365 -23.29 -15.45 11.30
N SER A 366 -23.07 -14.45 10.47
CA SER A 366 -23.94 -14.07 9.36
C SER A 366 -23.64 -14.86 8.07
N LEU A 367 -22.69 -15.80 8.09
CA LEU A 367 -22.41 -16.68 6.95
C LEU A 367 -23.38 -17.86 6.90
N ASN A 368 -23.58 -18.39 5.69
CA ASN A 368 -24.30 -19.64 5.46
C ASN A 368 -23.40 -20.88 5.64
N GLU A 369 -22.33 -20.76 6.42
CA GLU A 369 -21.40 -21.84 6.74
C GLU A 369 -20.98 -21.77 8.20
N LYS A 370 -20.54 -22.90 8.75
CA LYS A 370 -20.12 -23.02 10.16
C LYS A 370 -18.82 -22.25 10.39
N GLN A 371 -18.72 -21.54 11.51
CA GLN A 371 -17.52 -20.82 11.94
C GLN A 371 -17.01 -21.37 13.26
N GLU A 372 -15.69 -21.60 13.36
CA GLU A 372 -15.00 -21.89 14.61
C GLU A 372 -14.26 -20.63 15.06
N VAL A 373 -14.46 -20.25 16.32
CA VAL A 373 -14.03 -18.95 16.83
C VAL A 373 -13.36 -19.11 18.18
N GLU A 374 -12.21 -18.47 18.34
CA GLU A 374 -11.44 -18.41 19.58
C GLU A 374 -11.63 -17.04 20.23
N LEU A 375 -12.03 -17.04 21.51
CA LEU A 375 -11.92 -15.87 22.39
C LEU A 375 -10.54 -15.91 23.05
N ILE A 376 -9.76 -14.85 22.85
CA ILE A 376 -8.35 -14.75 23.22
C ILE A 376 -8.15 -13.48 24.08
N ASP A 377 -7.32 -13.55 25.12
CA ASP A 377 -6.90 -12.35 25.88
C ASP A 377 -5.82 -11.53 25.15
N ALA A 378 -5.48 -10.37 25.71
CA ALA A 378 -4.43 -9.49 25.17
C ALA A 378 -3.02 -10.11 25.14
N THR A 379 -2.79 -11.24 25.81
CA THR A 379 -1.51 -11.97 25.78
C THR A 379 -1.46 -13.05 24.70
N GLY A 380 -2.56 -13.26 23.97
CA GLY A 380 -2.68 -14.33 22.97
C GLY A 380 -3.14 -15.67 23.54
N LYS A 381 -3.51 -15.73 24.82
CA LYS A 381 -4.00 -16.97 25.45
C LYS A 381 -5.46 -17.20 25.08
N VAL A 382 -5.75 -18.37 24.53
CA VAL A 382 -7.12 -18.83 24.24
C VAL A 382 -7.87 -19.06 25.56
N ILE A 383 -8.97 -18.33 25.73
CA ILE A 383 -9.87 -18.41 26.88
C ILE A 383 -10.97 -19.42 26.60
N ARG A 384 -11.54 -19.39 25.39
CA ARG A 384 -12.69 -20.22 25.02
C ARG A 384 -12.78 -20.42 23.52
N ASN A 385 -13.15 -21.64 23.11
CA ASN A 385 -13.55 -21.95 21.73
C ASN A 385 -15.08 -21.93 21.61
N ILE A 386 -15.58 -21.34 20.54
CA ILE A 386 -17.00 -21.11 20.27
C ILE A 386 -17.28 -21.56 18.84
N SER A 387 -18.20 -22.53 18.71
CA SER A 387 -18.61 -23.08 17.42
C SER A 387 -19.96 -22.49 17.04
N LEU A 388 -20.01 -21.74 15.94
CA LEU A 388 -21.20 -21.04 15.46
C LEU A 388 -21.74 -21.74 14.21
N GLN A 389 -23.00 -22.17 14.26
CA GLN A 389 -23.70 -22.64 13.08
C GLN A 389 -24.02 -21.48 12.12
N PRO A 390 -24.37 -21.75 10.85
CA PRO A 390 -24.88 -20.73 9.94
C PRO A 390 -25.99 -19.88 10.57
N GLU A 391 -25.95 -18.57 10.36
CA GLU A 391 -26.94 -17.60 10.87
C GLU A 391 -27.15 -17.64 12.40
N MET A 392 -26.17 -18.15 13.15
CA MET A 392 -26.24 -18.32 14.60
C MET A 392 -25.61 -17.15 15.34
N LYS A 393 -26.21 -16.80 16.48
CA LYS A 393 -25.68 -15.84 17.44
C LYS A 393 -25.37 -16.55 18.77
N ALA A 394 -24.14 -16.42 19.24
CA ALA A 394 -23.75 -16.83 20.59
C ALA A 394 -23.73 -15.64 21.54
N GLU A 395 -24.18 -15.87 22.77
CA GLU A 395 -24.06 -14.93 23.88
C GLU A 395 -22.85 -15.30 24.74
N VAL A 396 -22.05 -14.29 25.10
CA VAL A 396 -20.85 -14.42 25.91
C VAL A 396 -20.94 -13.44 27.08
N GLY A 397 -21.19 -13.97 28.28
CA GLY A 397 -21.13 -13.19 29.52
C GLY A 397 -19.69 -12.78 29.86
N THR A 398 -19.52 -11.60 30.43
CA THR A 398 -18.21 -11.03 30.76
C THR A 398 -17.83 -11.20 32.22
N GLU A 399 -18.66 -11.89 33.02
CA GLU A 399 -18.50 -12.04 34.48
C GLU A 399 -17.19 -12.72 34.89
N SER A 400 -16.68 -13.63 34.04
CA SER A 400 -15.41 -14.33 34.25
C SER A 400 -14.21 -13.67 33.55
N LEU A 401 -14.41 -12.50 32.93
CA LEU A 401 -13.39 -11.77 32.19
C LEU A 401 -13.01 -10.51 32.97
N ALA A 402 -11.73 -10.29 33.22
CA ALA A 402 -11.26 -9.03 33.79
C ALA A 402 -11.53 -7.88 32.79
N PRO A 403 -11.85 -6.66 33.26
CA PRO A 403 -11.94 -5.50 32.38
C PRO A 403 -10.64 -5.33 31.58
N GLY A 404 -10.76 -5.14 30.26
CA GLY A 404 -9.60 -5.15 29.37
C GLY A 404 -9.95 -5.47 27.92
N MET A 405 -8.90 -5.63 27.11
CA MET A 405 -9.01 -5.93 25.69
C MET A 405 -8.95 -7.43 25.44
N TYR A 406 -9.85 -7.91 24.58
CA TYR A 406 -9.94 -9.29 24.12
C TYR A 406 -10.14 -9.35 22.61
N PHE A 407 -9.90 -10.52 22.04
CA PHE A 407 -9.98 -10.76 20.61
C PHE A 407 -10.82 -11.99 20.31
N ILE A 408 -11.60 -11.89 19.24
CA ILE A 408 -12.42 -12.97 18.68
C ILE A 408 -11.81 -13.32 17.32
N ASN A 409 -11.20 -14.50 17.21
CA ASN A 409 -10.43 -14.91 16.03
C ASN A 409 -11.04 -16.17 15.39
N ASN A 410 -11.22 -16.20 14.07
CA ASN A 410 -11.68 -17.39 13.33
C ASN A 410 -10.62 -17.94 12.35
N GLY A 411 -9.35 -17.58 12.55
CA GLY A 411 -8.21 -18.00 11.71
C GLY A 411 -8.02 -17.17 10.43
N SER A 412 -9.04 -16.42 10.00
CA SER A 412 -8.97 -15.51 8.84
C SER A 412 -9.20 -14.05 9.20
N ASN A 413 -9.91 -13.78 10.30
CA ASN A 413 -10.28 -12.46 10.77
C ASN A 413 -10.17 -12.39 12.30
N THR A 414 -9.87 -11.20 12.82
CA THR A 414 -9.82 -10.95 14.27
C THR A 414 -10.65 -9.71 14.62
N HIS A 415 -11.60 -9.85 15.54
CA HIS A 415 -12.42 -8.76 16.05
C HIS A 415 -12.02 -8.42 17.48
N ARG A 416 -11.72 -7.14 17.73
CA ARG A 416 -11.44 -6.62 19.07
C ARG A 416 -12.74 -6.44 19.84
N VAL A 417 -12.78 -6.84 21.11
CA VAL A 417 -13.85 -6.51 22.07
C VAL A 417 -13.24 -5.94 23.36
N ILE A 418 -13.79 -4.83 23.84
CA ILE A 418 -13.36 -4.17 25.08
C ILE A 418 -14.37 -4.54 26.18
N ILE A 419 -13.91 -5.20 27.23
CA ILE A 419 -14.72 -5.50 28.42
C ILE A 419 -14.54 -4.36 29.41
N THR A 420 -15.65 -3.77 29.81
CA THR A 420 -15.71 -2.68 30.79
C THR A 420 -16.26 -3.19 32.13
N PRO A 421 -15.95 -2.50 33.25
CA PRO A 421 -16.44 -2.87 34.58
C PRO A 421 -17.96 -2.92 34.70
#